data_AF-A0A5P2C9K0-F1
#
_entry.id   AF-A0A5P2C9K0-F1
#
_cell.length_a   1.000
_cell.length_b   1.000
_cell.length_c   1.000
_cell.angle_alpha   90.00
_cell.angle_beta   90.00
_cell.angle_gamma   90.00
#
_symmetry.space_group_name_H-M   'P 1'
#
loop_
_entity.id
_entity.type
_entity.pdbx_description
1 polymer ?
#
loop_
_entity_poly.entity_id
_entity_poly.type
_entity_poly.pdbx_seq_one_letter_code
_entity_poly.pdbx_strand_id
1 'polypeptide(L)'
;MQEARAAYAHAYRVKHLDEQADAWHQTKRLNEYVTAVRNHATSLPPGQERTEIEARLAFADARLQHLAESTAAPKLPTPPKPSGDDHKPFLGHWSPHGPRSY
;
A
#
# COMPACT_ATOMS: atom_id res chain seq x y z
N MET A 1 -12.85 -20.90 -17.82
CA MET A 1 -12.53 -19.50 -18.21
C MET A 1 -13.17 -18.44 -17.31
N GLN A 2 -14.48 -18.48 -17.03
CA GLN A 2 -15.09 -17.51 -16.10
C GLN A 2 -14.56 -17.66 -14.66
N GLU A 3 -14.37 -18.89 -14.20
CA GLU A 3 -13.85 -19.19 -12.85
C GLU A 3 -12.41 -18.67 -12.65
N ALA A 4 -11.50 -18.92 -13.60
CA ALA A 4 -10.13 -18.40 -13.55
C ALA A 4 -10.07 -16.85 -13.59
N ARG A 5 -11.01 -16.19 -14.29
CA ARG A 5 -11.14 -14.72 -14.30
C ARG A 5 -11.66 -14.19 -12.96
N ALA A 6 -12.64 -14.88 -12.36
CA ALA A 6 -13.16 -14.53 -11.04
C ALA A 6 -12.09 -14.71 -9.96
N ALA A 7 -11.33 -15.81 -10.00
CA ALA A 7 -10.22 -16.08 -9.09
C ALA A 7 -9.10 -15.02 -9.20
N TYR A 8 -8.71 -14.66 -10.43
CA TYR A 8 -7.75 -13.57 -10.66
C TYR A 8 -8.26 -12.22 -10.12
N ALA A 9 -9.50 -11.86 -10.43
CA ALA A 9 -10.09 -10.61 -9.95
C ALA A 9 -10.19 -10.56 -8.42
N HIS A 10 -10.48 -11.70 -7.78
CA HIS A 10 -10.49 -11.82 -6.32
C HIS A 10 -9.09 -11.66 -5.73
N ALA A 11 -8.10 -12.41 -6.22
CA ALA A 11 -6.71 -12.32 -5.75
C ALA A 11 -6.13 -10.91 -5.91
N TYR A 12 -6.42 -10.24 -7.03
CA TYR A 12 -6.02 -8.86 -7.28
C TYR A 12 -6.61 -7.89 -6.25
N ARG A 13 -7.90 -8.01 -5.94
CA ARG A 13 -8.59 -7.16 -4.96
C ARG A 13 -8.08 -7.40 -3.54
N VAL A 14 -7.86 -8.66 -3.16
CA VAL A 14 -7.30 -9.02 -1.84
C VAL A 14 -5.91 -8.40 -1.68
N LYS A 15 -5.02 -8.61 -2.65
CA LYS A 15 -3.66 -8.05 -2.60
C LYS A 15 -3.67 -6.53 -2.41
N HIS A 16 -4.48 -5.81 -3.17
CA HIS A 16 -4.53 -4.36 -3.03
C HIS A 16 -5.20 -3.88 -1.73
N LEU A 17 -6.15 -4.64 -1.19
CA LEU A 17 -6.73 -4.35 0.11
C LEU A 17 -5.67 -4.49 1.21
N ASP A 18 -4.84 -5.54 1.14
CA ASP A 18 -3.72 -5.74 2.07
C ASP A 18 -2.70 -4.61 1.95
N GLU A 19 -2.33 -4.20 0.73
CA GLU A 19 -1.44 -3.04 0.50
C GLU A 19 -2.02 -1.74 1.09
N GLN A 20 -3.34 -1.52 0.95
CA GLN A 20 -4.02 -0.36 1.55
C GLN A 20 -4.00 -0.42 3.09
N ALA A 21 -4.23 -1.60 3.67
CA ALA A 21 -4.19 -1.80 5.11
C ALA A 21 -2.78 -1.59 5.67
N ASP A 22 -1.75 -2.11 5.00
CA ASP A 22 -0.34 -1.92 5.37
C ASP A 22 0.06 -0.45 5.30
N ALA A 23 -0.33 0.26 4.23
CA ALA A 23 -0.08 1.70 4.09
C ALA A 23 -0.75 2.50 5.21
N TRP A 24 -1.98 2.13 5.59
CA TRP A 24 -2.69 2.74 6.71
C TRP A 24 -1.97 2.50 8.04
N HIS A 25 -1.58 1.26 8.31
CA HIS A 25 -0.83 0.89 9.52
C HIS A 25 0.51 1.63 9.61
N GLN A 26 1.25 1.72 8.51
CA GLN A 26 2.51 2.46 8.44
C GLN A 26 2.31 3.94 8.73
N THR A 27 1.26 4.55 8.15
CA THR A 27 0.92 5.96 8.38
C THR A 27 0.61 6.22 9.85
N LYS A 28 -0.20 5.35 10.48
CA LYS A 28 -0.51 5.46 11.91
C LYS A 28 0.73 5.39 12.78
N ARG A 29 1.59 4.39 12.56
CA ARG A 29 2.85 4.22 13.32
C ARG A 29 3.78 5.43 13.16
N LEU A 30 3.90 5.96 11.94
CA LEU A 30 4.74 7.12 11.68
C LEU A 30 4.19 8.37 12.37
N ASN A 31 2.88 8.57 12.39
CA ASN A 31 2.25 9.70 13.05
C ASN A 31 2.45 9.67 14.59
N GLU A 32 2.37 8.49 15.19
CA GLU A 32 2.67 8.29 16.62
C GLU A 32 4.13 8.64 16.93
N TYR A 33 5.07 8.15 16.12
CA TYR A 33 6.49 8.47 16.26
C TYR A 33 6.78 9.97 16.12
N VAL A 34 6.25 10.62 15.08
CA VAL A 34 6.44 12.06 14.84
C VAL A 34 5.90 12.88 16.00
N THR A 35 4.74 12.49 16.54
CA THR A 35 4.16 13.14 17.72
C THR A 35 5.06 13.01 18.95
N ALA A 36 5.59 11.81 19.21
CA ALA A 36 6.52 11.59 20.32
C ALA A 36 7.82 12.40 20.18
N VAL A 37 8.40 12.45 18.98
CA VAL A 37 9.61 13.24 18.68
C VAL A 37 9.34 14.74 18.81
N ARG A 38 8.17 15.22 18.35
CA ARG A 38 7.77 16.62 18.52
C ARG A 38 7.65 17.01 19.98
N ASN A 39 7.02 16.17 20.81
CA ASN A 39 6.93 16.40 22.25
C ASN A 39 8.32 16.46 22.89
N HIS A 40 9.23 15.55 22.50
CA HIS A 40 10.61 15.60 22.96
C HIS A 40 11.32 16.90 22.56
N ALA A 41 11.18 17.34 21.29
CA ALA A 41 11.78 18.58 20.81
C ALA A 41 11.32 19.81 21.61
N THR A 42 10.04 19.86 22.03
CA THR A 42 9.52 20.97 22.85
C THR A 42 10.10 21.00 24.26
N SER A 43 10.60 19.88 24.77
CA SER A 43 11.28 19.82 26.08
C SER A 43 12.75 20.24 26.03
N LEU A 44 13.35 20.33 24.84
CA LEU A 44 14.74 20.71 24.67
C LEU A 44 14.92 22.24 24.67
N PRO A 45 16.00 22.75 25.28
CA PRO A 45 16.35 24.16 25.15
C PRO A 45 16.66 24.51 23.68
N PRO A 46 16.51 25.78 23.29
CA PRO A 46 16.97 26.24 21.98
C PRO A 46 18.46 25.92 21.79
N GLY A 47 18.80 25.28 20.68
CA GLY A 47 20.16 24.84 20.38
C GLY A 47 20.21 23.95 19.16
N GLN A 48 21.42 23.59 18.74
CA GLN A 48 21.68 22.79 17.54
C GLN A 48 20.88 21.47 17.51
N GLU A 49 20.83 20.76 18.64
CA GLU A 49 20.10 19.50 18.77
C GLU A 49 18.60 19.68 18.49
N ARG A 50 17.97 20.72 19.05
CA ARG A 50 16.57 21.03 18.78
C ARG A 50 16.33 21.39 17.32
N THR A 51 17.21 22.18 16.71
CA THR A 51 17.11 22.56 15.29
C THR A 51 17.22 21.36 14.36
N GLU A 52 18.11 20.40 14.65
CA GLU A 52 18.24 19.17 13.87
C GLU A 52 17.00 18.28 13.98
N ILE A 53 16.41 18.17 15.17
CA ILE A 53 15.16 17.43 15.37
C ILE A 53 14.01 18.10 14.62
N GLU A 54 13.89 19.43 14.69
CA GLU A 54 12.86 20.19 13.96
C GLU A 54 13.00 20.02 12.44
N ALA A 55 14.22 20.00 11.90
CA ALA A 55 14.46 19.74 10.47
C ALA A 55 14.03 18.31 10.06
N ARG A 56 14.31 17.31 10.92
CA ARG A 56 13.85 15.92 10.70
C ARG A 56 12.33 15.81 10.78
N LEU A 57 11.69 16.56 11.68
CA LEU A 57 10.23 16.62 11.79
C LEU A 57 9.59 17.22 10.53
N ALA A 58 10.16 18.28 9.95
CA ALA A 58 9.67 18.86 8.71
C ALA A 58 9.67 17.87 7.54
N PHE A 59 10.74 17.06 7.42
CA PHE A 59 10.78 15.97 6.43
C PHE A 59 9.70 14.91 6.71
N ALA A 60 9.52 14.54 7.99
CA ALA A 60 8.54 13.54 8.37
C ALA A 60 7.08 14.02 8.13
N ASP A 61 6.79 15.31 8.36
CA ASP A 61 5.50 15.91 8.05
C ASP A 61 5.20 15.88 6.54
N ALA A 62 6.18 16.23 5.69
CA ALA A 62 6.03 16.13 4.23
C ALA A 62 5.76 14.68 3.78
N ARG A 63 6.44 13.70 4.40
CA ARG A 63 6.18 12.28 4.14
C ARG A 63 4.77 11.86 4.57
N LEU A 64 4.30 12.31 5.73
CA LEU A 64 2.95 12.03 6.22
C LEU A 64 1.88 12.62 5.30
N GLN A 65 2.08 13.83 4.78
CA GLN A 65 1.16 14.44 3.82
C GLN A 65 1.03 13.60 2.54
N HIS A 66 2.14 13.15 1.97
CA HIS A 66 2.13 12.28 0.78
C HIS A 66 1.42 10.94 1.05
N LEU A 67 1.58 10.37 2.25
CA LEU A 67 0.87 9.16 2.65
C LEU A 67 -0.63 9.39 2.84
N ALA A 68 -1.02 10.55 3.41
CA ALA A 68 -2.42 10.94 3.56
C ALA A 68 -3.11 11.10 2.20
N GLU A 69 -2.45 11.72 1.22
CA GLU A 69 -2.96 11.85 -0.16
C GLU A 69 -3.15 10.47 -0.82
N SER A 70 -2.19 9.55 -0.63
CA SER A 70 -2.30 8.18 -1.15
C SER A 70 -3.41 7.35 -0.51
N THR A 71 -3.86 7.72 0.69
CA THR A 71 -4.89 6.99 1.46
C THR A 71 -6.27 7.66 1.43
N ALA A 72 -6.36 8.92 0.99
CA ALA A 72 -7.60 9.72 1.00
C ALA A 72 -8.70 9.23 0.04
N ALA A 73 -8.37 8.36 -0.92
CA ALA A 73 -9.35 7.77 -1.83
C ALA A 73 -9.11 6.26 -1.99
N PRO A 74 -9.48 5.43 -0.99
CA PRO A 74 -9.44 3.99 -1.14
C PRO A 74 -10.52 3.58 -2.13
N LYS A 75 -10.16 3.53 -3.41
CA LYS A 75 -11.01 2.98 -4.46
C LYS A 75 -10.80 1.48 -4.50
N LEU A 76 -11.89 0.73 -4.66
CA LEU A 76 -11.78 -0.68 -5.02
C LEU A 76 -11.08 -0.74 -6.37
N PRO A 77 -9.89 -1.34 -6.46
CA PRO A 77 -9.12 -1.30 -7.69
C PRO A 77 -9.81 -2.20 -8.70
N THR A 78 -10.11 -1.64 -9.87
CA THR A 78 -10.64 -2.40 -11.00
C THR A 78 -9.48 -3.24 -11.56
N PRO A 79 -9.59 -4.59 -11.55
CA PRO A 79 -8.54 -5.43 -12.09
C PRO A 79 -8.32 -5.10 -13.58
N PRO A 80 -7.06 -4.90 -14.03
CA PRO A 80 -6.78 -4.77 -15.45
C PRO A 80 -7.16 -6.07 -16.18
N LYS A 81 -7.39 -5.99 -17.50
CA LYS A 81 -7.69 -7.18 -18.30
C LYS A 81 -6.50 -8.15 -18.18
N PRO A 82 -6.69 -9.35 -17.60
CA PRO A 82 -5.60 -10.29 -17.39
C PRO A 82 -4.98 -10.74 -18.72
N SER A 83 -3.66 -10.80 -18.77
CA SER A 83 -2.94 -11.44 -19.87
C SER A 83 -3.04 -12.97 -19.76
N GLY A 84 -2.67 -13.69 -20.83
CA GLY A 84 -2.65 -15.16 -20.81
C GLY A 84 -1.72 -15.74 -19.71
N ASP A 85 -0.70 -14.98 -19.31
CA ASP A 85 0.25 -15.36 -18.27
C ASP A 85 -0.31 -15.17 -16.85
N ASP A 86 -1.13 -14.14 -16.64
CA ASP A 86 -1.73 -13.83 -15.33
C ASP A 86 -2.75 -14.88 -14.87
N HIS A 87 -3.27 -15.66 -15.81
CA HIS A 87 -4.17 -16.77 -15.52
C HIS A 87 -3.45 -18.07 -15.16
N LYS A 88 -2.16 -18.22 -15.50
CA LYS A 88 -1.40 -19.49 -15.32
C LYS A 88 -1.51 -20.09 -13.92
N PRO A 89 -1.47 -19.33 -12.80
CA PRO A 89 -1.62 -19.90 -11.46
C PRO A 89 -3.01 -20.47 -11.17
N PHE A 90 -4.03 -19.98 -11.88
CA PHE A 90 -5.45 -20.29 -11.67
C PHE A 90 -6.01 -21.27 -12.72
N LEU A 91 -5.17 -21.74 -13.64
CA LEU A 91 -5.58 -22.56 -14.78
C LEU A 91 -5.53 -24.08 -14.52
N GLY A 92 -4.97 -24.58 -13.41
CA GLY A 92 -4.91 -26.02 -13.12
C GLY A 92 -4.37 -26.84 -14.30
N HIS A 93 -5.08 -27.91 -14.72
CA HIS A 93 -4.75 -28.72 -15.91
C HIS A 93 -5.25 -28.15 -17.25
N TRP A 94 -5.80 -26.95 -17.29
CA TRP A 94 -6.43 -26.38 -18.47
C TRP A 94 -5.46 -25.45 -19.22
N SER A 95 -5.18 -25.76 -20.49
CA SER A 95 -4.33 -24.90 -21.33
C SER A 95 -5.04 -23.58 -21.72
N PRO A 96 -4.29 -22.48 -21.95
CA PRO A 96 -4.83 -21.16 -22.31
C PRO A 96 -5.72 -21.13 -23.57
N HIS A 97 -5.67 -22.17 -24.41
CA HIS A 97 -6.32 -22.25 -25.71
C HIS A 97 -7.62 -23.09 -25.74
N GLY A 98 -8.18 -23.45 -24.58
CA GLY A 98 -9.39 -24.28 -24.52
C GLY A 98 -9.11 -25.78 -24.70
N PRO A 99 -10.13 -26.65 -24.50
CA PRO A 99 -9.92 -28.09 -24.56
C PRO A 99 -9.47 -28.49 -25.96
N ARG A 100 -8.33 -29.19 -26.04
CA ARG A 100 -7.90 -29.85 -27.27
C ARG A 100 -8.77 -31.08 -27.42
N SER A 101 -9.81 -30.98 -28.24
CA SER A 101 -10.55 -32.16 -28.71
C SER A 101 -9.56 -33.05 -29.44
N TYR A 102 -9.38 -34.27 -28.95
CA TYR A 102 -8.83 -35.40 -29.71
C TYR A 102 -9.98 -36.34 -30.03
#